data_AF-A0A7Y5AAH9-F1
#
_entry.id   AF-A0A7Y5AAH9-F1
#
_cell.length_a   1.000
_cell.length_b   1.000
_cell.length_c   1.000
_cell.angle_alpha   90.00
_cell.angle_beta   90.00
_cell.angle_gamma   90.00
#
_symmetry.space_group_name_H-M   'P 1'
#
loop_
_entity.id
_entity.type
_entity.pdbx_description
1 polymer ?
#
loop_
_entity_poly.entity_id
_entity_poly.type
_entity_poly.pdbx_seq_one_letter_code
_entity_poly.pdbx_strand_id
1 'polypeptide(L)' 'AGFGNDLIISFDAIAAGGQDRLDITGLNITAATFAASVTIADVGADTLVSIGAADSIRLVGVADATTVTVADFILAG' A
#
# COMPACT_ATOMS: atom_id res chain seq x y z
N ALA A 1 2.40 1.43 -13.86
CA ALA A 1 2.42 2.61 -12.97
C ALA A 1 3.64 3.45 -13.35
N GLY A 2 3.76 4.67 -12.80
CA GLY A 2 4.82 5.62 -13.17
C GLY A 2 4.94 6.75 -12.15
N PHE A 3 4.59 6.47 -10.89
CA PHE A 3 4.70 7.41 -9.78
C PHE A 3 6.08 7.33 -9.11
N GLY A 4 6.85 6.27 -9.39
CA GLY A 4 8.21 6.11 -8.89
C GLY A 4 8.24 5.49 -7.50
N ASN A 5 9.14 5.99 -6.66
CA ASN A 5 9.42 5.44 -5.34
C ASN A 5 9.16 6.50 -4.27
N ASP A 6 8.00 6.40 -3.62
CA ASP A 6 7.54 7.38 -2.66
C ASP A 6 7.76 6.92 -1.21
N LEU A 7 7.74 7.89 -0.29
CA LEU A 7 7.72 7.65 1.14
C LEU A 7 6.51 8.34 1.76
N ILE A 8 5.80 7.61 2.61
CA ILE A 8 4.73 8.14 3.44
C ILE A 8 5.13 7.95 4.90
N ILE A 9 5.07 9.03 5.66
CA ILE A 9 5.29 9.03 7.10
C ILE A 9 3.95 9.08 7.82
N SER A 10 3.85 8.39 8.96
CA SER A 10 2.66 8.42 9.83
C SER A 10 1.39 7.85 9.20
N PHE A 11 1.51 6.87 8.29
CA PHE A 11 0.36 6.12 7.76
C PHE A 11 -0.26 5.25 8.86
N ASP A 12 -1.57 5.37 9.08
CA ASP A 12 -2.31 4.51 9.99
C ASP A 12 -2.99 3.36 9.23
N ALA A 13 -2.48 2.13 9.35
CA ALA A 13 -3.11 0.95 8.75
C ALA A 13 -4.18 0.30 9.66
N ILE A 14 -4.36 0.80 10.89
CA ILE A 14 -5.16 0.14 11.91
C ILE A 14 -6.59 0.70 11.90
N ALA A 15 -7.56 -0.14 11.56
CA ALA A 15 -8.98 0.25 11.49
C ALA A 15 -9.52 0.95 12.75
N ALA A 16 -9.02 0.61 13.95
CA ALA A 16 -9.42 1.24 15.20
C ALA A 16 -8.80 2.62 15.45
N GLY A 17 -7.69 2.96 14.79
CA GLY A 17 -6.95 4.21 14.93
C GLY A 17 -7.45 5.34 14.03
N GLY A 18 -8.18 4.99 12.96
CA GLY A 18 -8.57 5.92 11.90
C GLY A 18 -7.82 5.62 10.61
N GLN A 19 -7.90 4.36 10.17
CA GLN A 19 -7.19 3.82 9.00
C GLN A 19 -7.16 4.79 7.81
N ASP A 20 -5.94 5.16 7.43
CA ASP A 20 -5.64 5.88 6.20
C ASP A 20 -5.83 4.96 4.98
N ARG A 21 -6.06 5.56 3.82
CA ARG A 21 -6.23 4.83 2.57
C ARG A 21 -5.43 5.42 1.43
N LEU A 22 -4.79 4.56 0.65
CA LEU A 22 -4.12 4.90 -0.59
C LEU A 22 -5.09 4.79 -1.76
N ASP A 23 -5.35 5.89 -2.46
CA ASP A 23 -6.13 5.86 -3.68
C ASP A 23 -5.26 5.43 -4.87
N ILE A 24 -5.52 4.23 -5.38
CA ILE A 24 -4.83 3.66 -6.54
C ILE A 24 -5.79 3.42 -7.71
N THR A 25 -6.99 4.02 -7.69
CA THR A 25 -8.01 3.88 -8.74
C THR A 25 -7.46 4.24 -10.12
N GLY A 26 -6.60 5.26 -10.20
CA GLY A 26 -5.94 5.70 -11.44
C GLY A 26 -5.00 4.66 -12.06
N LEU A 27 -4.66 3.58 -11.35
CA LEU A 27 -3.84 2.47 -11.84
C LEU A 27 -4.67 1.33 -12.45
N ASN A 28 -6.01 1.42 -12.43
CA ASN A 28 -6.94 0.39 -12.89
C ASN A 28 -6.75 -0.98 -12.20
N ILE A 29 -6.33 -0.97 -10.95
CA ILE A 29 -6.26 -2.17 -10.10
C ILE A 29 -7.62 -2.36 -9.43
N THR A 30 -8.23 -3.52 -9.64
CA THR A 30 -9.51 -3.90 -9.03
C THR A 30 -9.26 -4.90 -7.91
N ALA A 31 -10.30 -5.24 -7.15
CA ALA A 31 -10.21 -6.30 -6.13
C ALA A 31 -9.72 -7.64 -6.72
N ALA A 32 -10.10 -7.94 -7.97
CA ALA A 32 -9.71 -9.18 -8.65
C ALA A 32 -8.22 -9.21 -9.05
N THR A 33 -7.61 -8.05 -9.32
CA THR A 33 -6.21 -7.95 -9.76
C THR A 33 -5.25 -7.51 -8.67
N PHE A 34 -5.76 -7.14 -7.49
CA PHE A 34 -4.98 -6.61 -6.37
C PHE A 34 -3.80 -7.51 -5.98
N ALA A 35 -4.06 -8.78 -5.66
CA ALA A 35 -3.02 -9.71 -5.21
C ALA A 35 -1.95 -10.01 -6.27
N ALA A 36 -2.26 -9.82 -7.55
CA ALA A 36 -1.30 -9.97 -8.64
C ALA A 36 -0.49 -8.68 -8.91
N SER A 37 -1.01 -7.53 -8.45
CA SER A 37 -0.48 -6.20 -8.80
C SER A 37 0.20 -5.52 -7.63
N VAL A 38 -0.14 -5.88 -6.39
CA VAL A 38 0.35 -5.25 -5.16
C VAL A 38 1.01 -6.30 -4.28
N THR A 39 2.25 -6.05 -3.89
CA THR A 39 2.95 -6.83 -2.87
C THR A 39 3.24 -5.96 -1.67
N ILE A 40 2.96 -6.48 -0.48
CA ILE A 40 3.18 -5.80 0.79
C ILE A 40 4.24 -6.61 1.52
N ALA A 41 5.35 -5.98 1.87
CA ALA A 41 6.49 -6.65 2.49
C ALA A 41 7.03 -5.84 3.67
N ASP A 42 7.34 -6.53 4.75
CA ASP A 42 8.15 -6.00 5.85
C ASP A 42 9.58 -5.73 5.35
N VAL A 43 10.12 -4.54 5.64
CA VAL A 43 11.50 -4.16 5.33
C VAL A 43 12.23 -3.61 6.56
N GLY A 44 11.94 -4.16 7.74
CA GLY A 44 12.57 -3.84 9.00
C GLY A 44 11.67 -2.98 9.89
N ALA A 45 11.90 -1.67 9.93
CA ALA A 45 11.06 -0.74 10.70
C ALA A 45 9.88 -0.17 9.88
N ASP A 46 9.82 -0.51 8.59
CA ASP A 46 8.91 0.05 7.62
C ASP A 46 8.22 -1.07 6.83
N THR A 47 7.12 -0.71 6.17
CA THR A 47 6.44 -1.58 5.20
C THR A 47 6.65 -1.06 3.79
N LEU A 48 7.03 -1.93 2.86
CA LEU A 48 7.15 -1.63 1.44
C LEU A 48 5.93 -2.16 0.68
N VAL A 49 5.21 -1.26 0.04
CA VAL A 49 4.12 -1.57 -0.90
C VAL A 49 4.67 -1.41 -2.32
N SER A 50 4.85 -2.50 -3.04
CA SER A 50 5.25 -2.47 -4.46
C SER A 50 4.01 -2.62 -5.34
N ILE A 51 3.89 -1.79 -6.37
CA ILE A 51 2.75 -1.78 -7.28
C ILE A 51 3.24 -1.93 -8.72
N GLY A 52 2.92 -3.07 -9.33
CA GLY A 52 3.49 -3.46 -10.62
C GLY A 52 4.99 -3.74 -10.52
N ALA A 53 5.73 -3.42 -11.59
CA ALA A 53 7.13 -3.85 -11.72
C ALA A 53 8.18 -2.85 -11.18
N ALA A 54 7.86 -1.55 -11.15
CA ALA A 54 8.86 -0.51 -10.93
C ALA A 54 8.50 0.50 -9.84
N ASP A 55 7.24 0.58 -9.44
CA ASP A 55 6.76 1.61 -8.54
C ASP A 55 6.57 1.06 -7.12
N SER A 56 6.88 1.88 -6.12
CA SER A 56 6.76 1.49 -4.72
C SER A 56 6.46 2.66 -3.79
N ILE A 57 5.84 2.35 -2.66
CA ILE A 57 5.59 3.28 -1.57
C ILE A 57 6.15 2.65 -0.29
N ARG A 58 7.04 3.37 0.39
CA ARG A 58 7.51 2.99 1.72
C ARG A 58 6.67 3.67 2.80
N LEU A 59 5.97 2.88 3.59
CA LEU A 59 5.24 3.31 4.77
C LEU A 59 6.22 3.32 5.95
N VAL A 60 6.79 4.49 6.22
CA VAL A 60 7.84 4.68 7.22
C VAL A 60 7.25 4.56 8.62
N GLY A 61 7.84 3.69 9.44
CA GLY A 61 7.40 3.43 10.81
C GLY A 61 6.23 2.46 10.94
N VAL A 62 5.68 1.95 9.83
CA VAL A 62 4.72 0.83 9.86
C VAL A 62 5.51 -0.47 9.93
N ALA A 63 5.83 -0.90 11.15
CA ALA A 63 6.75 -2.01 11.39
C ALA A 63 6.12 -3.41 11.20
N ASP A 64 4.79 -3.53 11.27
CA ASP A 64 4.11 -4.81 11.03
C ASP A 64 3.34 -4.74 9.71
N ALA A 65 3.94 -5.29 8.65
CA ALA A 65 3.35 -5.31 7.32
C ALA A 65 2.02 -6.09 7.25
N THR A 66 1.72 -6.96 8.21
CA THR A 66 0.45 -7.72 8.23
C THR A 66 -0.75 -6.85 8.64
N THR A 67 -0.48 -5.66 9.20
CA THR A 67 -1.52 -4.66 9.48
C THR A 67 -1.99 -3.94 8.22
N VAL A 68 -1.19 -3.94 7.16
CA VAL A 68 -1.55 -3.36 5.86
C VAL A 68 -2.22 -4.42 5.00
N THR A 69 -3.44 -4.14 4.58
CA THR A 69 -4.33 -5.06 3.88
C THR A 69 -4.96 -4.40 2.66
N VAL A 70 -5.78 -5.14 1.92
CA VAL A 70 -6.56 -4.56 0.81
C VAL A 70 -7.53 -3.45 1.27
N ALA A 71 -7.91 -3.40 2.54
CA ALA A 71 -8.80 -2.35 3.07
C ALA A 71 -8.14 -0.96 3.11
N ASP A 72 -6.81 -0.92 3.12
CA ASP A 72 -5.98 0.29 3.09
C ASP A 72 -5.87 0.90 1.69
N PHE A 73 -6.58 0.34 0.70
CA PHE A 73 -6.54 0.79 -0.69
C PHE A 73 -7.94 1.11 -1.21
N ILE A 74 -8.05 2.22 -1.95
CA ILE A 74 -9.22 2.51 -2.78
C ILE A 74 -8.92 1.99 -4.18
N LEU A 75 -9.71 0.99 -4.60
CA LEU A 75 -9.52 0.25 -5.85
C LEU A 75 -10.47 0.75 -6.94
N ALA A 76 -10.10 0.50 -8.19
CA ALA A 76 -11.03 0.64 -9.30
C ALA A 76 -12.19 -0.37 -9.15
N GLY A 77 -13.37 0.05 -9.61
CA GLY A 77 -14.61 -0.74 -9.57
C GLY A 77 -14.59 -1.98 -10.44
#